data_AF-A0A059LJN7-F1
#
_entry.id   AF-A0A059LJN7-F1
#
_cell.length_a   1.000
_cell.length_b   1.000
_cell.length_c   1.000
_cell.angle_alpha   90.00
_cell.angle_beta   90.00
_cell.angle_gamma   90.00
#
_symmetry.space_group_name_H-M   'P 1'
#
loop_
_entity.id
_entity.type
_entity.pdbx_description
1 polymer ?
#
loop_
_entity_poly.entity_id
_entity_poly.type
_entity_poly.pdbx_seq_one_letter_code
_entity_poly.pdbx_strand_id
1 'polypeptide(L)'
;IVAAADVVCATLTGVDVSALRDVRFDLVALDEAGQAVEPACWAAMRRAPKVVLVGDHLQLPPTVLSPAAEKEGLGCTLFERLVSRYPEAGVMLTMQYRMNTAIMNWSNIKLYGGKLEAHESCQDRTIQHALGERKRHKQQTEPKLVTVIERKYGKNKSKFSRQTFQLSDHIASPVLVPLSSLPRLKSCLKLLFLDSDGCCMNESSANKQGSKINVHEAQVAINHVRRLRALGLGLHEIGIITPYAAQVSLLLEMRRVAFGDNTDLDVASVDGFQGREKEAIIFSMVRSNAHGSVGFLADVRRMNVAMTRARSHCAIVGDSGTLSKNALVGHLIRHFETHAKVESADLLC
;
A
#
# COMPACT_ATOMS: atom_id res chain seq x y z
N ILE A 1 34.06 10.28 12.75
CA ILE A 1 32.96 9.74 11.91
C ILE A 1 32.07 10.89 11.44
N VAL A 2 31.26 11.51 12.31
CA VAL A 2 30.38 12.63 11.93
C VAL A 2 31.13 13.78 11.25
N ALA A 3 32.22 14.27 11.86
CA ALA A 3 33.01 15.39 11.32
C ALA A 3 33.70 15.09 9.97
N ALA A 4 33.75 13.82 9.55
CA ALA A 4 34.39 13.39 8.30
C ALA A 4 33.38 12.91 7.25
N ALA A 5 32.08 13.00 7.54
CA ALA A 5 31.01 12.57 6.65
C ALA A 5 30.44 13.77 5.89
N ASP A 6 30.31 13.64 4.57
CA ASP A 6 29.65 14.66 3.74
C ASP A 6 28.13 14.71 3.98
N VAL A 7 27.55 13.55 4.35
CA VAL A 7 26.12 13.40 4.61
C VAL A 7 25.90 12.62 5.90
N VAL A 8 25.02 13.17 6.76
CA VAL A 8 24.58 12.51 7.99
C VAL A 8 23.08 12.24 7.89
N CYS A 9 22.71 10.97 7.88
CA CYS A 9 21.31 10.54 7.87
C CYS A 9 20.85 10.23 9.29
N ALA A 10 19.70 10.77 9.69
CA ALA A 10 19.05 10.50 10.96
C ALA A 10 17.52 10.63 10.82
N THR A 11 16.78 9.99 11.73
CA THR A 11 15.34 10.28 11.87
C THR A 11 15.13 11.66 12.48
N LEU A 12 13.94 12.24 12.33
CA LEU A 12 13.61 13.57 12.85
C LEU A 12 13.91 13.75 14.35
N THR A 13 13.71 12.71 15.16
CA THR A 13 14.04 12.73 16.59
C THR A 13 15.50 12.33 16.87
N GLY A 14 16.13 11.62 15.95
CA GLY A 14 17.54 11.18 16.05
C GLY A 14 18.55 12.30 15.81
N VAL A 15 18.11 13.48 15.36
CA VAL A 15 18.98 14.66 15.19
C VAL A 15 19.36 15.33 16.51
N ASP A 16 18.67 15.00 17.61
CA ASP A 16 18.93 15.56 18.94
C ASP A 16 19.76 14.64 19.84
N VAL A 17 20.81 14.07 19.25
CA VAL A 17 21.81 13.25 19.97
C VAL A 17 23.03 14.08 20.33
N SER A 18 23.70 13.70 21.42
CA SER A 18 24.92 14.39 21.91
C SER A 18 26.01 14.52 20.84
N ALA A 19 26.14 13.52 19.96
CA ALA A 19 27.10 13.52 18.86
C ALA A 19 26.87 14.64 17.81
N LEU A 20 25.68 15.24 17.76
CA LEU A 20 25.31 16.30 16.82
C LEU A 20 25.09 17.65 17.50
N ARG A 21 25.36 17.77 18.81
CA ARG A 21 25.06 18.97 19.61
C ARG A 21 25.68 20.24 19.01
N ASP A 22 26.97 20.18 18.72
CA ASP A 22 27.76 21.33 18.25
C ASP A 22 28.00 21.31 16.73
N VAL A 23 27.35 20.38 16.03
CA VAL A 23 27.42 20.28 14.57
C VAL A 23 26.36 21.19 13.95
N ARG A 24 26.77 21.92 12.91
CA ARG A 24 25.91 22.70 12.04
C ARG A 24 26.05 22.16 10.62
N PHE A 25 24.96 22.22 9.88
CA PHE A 25 24.90 21.79 8.49
C PHE A 25 24.55 22.98 7.60
N ASP A 26 24.97 22.94 6.34
CA ASP A 26 24.60 23.95 5.35
C ASP A 26 23.18 23.74 4.82
N LEU A 27 22.73 22.48 4.80
CA LEU A 27 21.45 22.05 4.26
C LEU A 27 20.86 20.93 5.12
N VAL A 28 19.55 21.01 5.38
CA VAL A 28 18.74 19.87 5.82
C VAL A 28 17.80 19.46 4.69
N ALA A 29 17.84 18.19 4.29
CA ALA A 29 16.83 17.59 3.43
C ALA A 29 15.92 16.68 4.27
N LEU A 30 14.62 16.96 4.28
CA LEU A 30 13.61 16.14 4.94
C LEU A 30 12.83 15.36 3.90
N ASP A 31 13.04 14.05 3.87
CA ASP A 31 12.25 13.13 3.07
C ASP A 31 10.97 12.70 3.82
N GLU A 32 9.93 12.32 3.09
CA GLU A 32 8.61 11.97 3.62
C GLU A 32 7.98 13.06 4.53
N ALA A 33 8.26 14.33 4.22
CA ALA A 33 7.79 15.48 5.01
C ALA A 33 6.25 15.60 5.06
N GLY A 34 5.54 15.03 4.08
CA GLY A 34 4.07 14.92 4.07
C GLY A 34 3.51 14.01 5.16
N GLN A 35 4.36 13.31 5.91
CA GLN A 35 3.99 12.38 6.96
C GLN A 35 4.52 12.72 8.35
N ALA A 36 5.28 13.81 8.44
CA ALA A 36 5.90 14.22 9.68
C ALA A 36 4.97 15.21 10.41
N VAL A 37 4.79 14.99 11.71
CA VAL A 37 4.19 16.01 12.58
C VAL A 37 5.10 17.24 12.60
N GLU A 38 4.52 18.42 12.42
CA GLU A 38 5.28 19.66 12.31
C GLU A 38 6.31 19.89 13.44
N PRO A 39 6.00 19.61 14.73
CA PRO A 39 6.98 19.79 15.80
C PRO A 39 8.27 18.97 15.60
N ALA A 40 8.18 17.78 15.00
CA ALA A 40 9.35 16.94 14.74
C ALA A 40 10.23 17.50 13.61
N CYS A 41 9.63 18.14 12.59
CA CYS A 41 10.38 18.80 11.51
C CYS A 41 11.27 19.93 12.05
N TRP A 42 10.76 20.71 13.02
CA TRP A 42 11.50 21.83 13.60
C TRP A 42 12.80 21.40 14.30
N ALA A 43 12.86 20.20 14.88
CA ALA A 43 14.07 19.67 15.50
C ALA A 43 15.22 19.53 14.49
N ALA A 44 14.91 19.10 13.26
CA ALA A 44 15.87 18.94 12.18
C ALA A 44 16.16 20.27 11.47
N MET A 45 15.13 21.06 11.15
CA MET A 45 15.27 22.30 10.37
C MET A 45 16.15 23.34 11.05
N ARG A 46 16.19 23.37 12.39
CA ARG A 46 17.06 24.29 13.15
C ARG A 46 18.55 23.98 13.02
N ARG A 47 18.93 22.88 12.37
CA ARG A 47 20.32 22.45 12.21
C ARG A 47 21.02 23.07 10.99
N ALA A 48 20.28 23.70 10.08
CA ALA A 48 20.82 24.35 8.88
C ALA A 48 20.07 25.64 8.50
N PRO A 49 20.73 26.57 7.79
CA PRO A 49 20.07 27.77 7.26
C PRO A 49 19.19 27.49 6.03
N LYS A 50 19.46 26.41 5.29
CA LYS A 50 18.69 26.00 4.11
C LYS A 50 17.99 24.67 4.38
N VAL A 51 16.73 24.57 3.95
CA VAL A 51 15.91 23.37 4.12
C VAL A 51 15.26 23.00 2.79
N VAL A 52 15.29 21.72 2.44
CA VAL A 52 14.52 21.13 1.34
C VAL A 52 13.57 20.11 1.94
N LEU A 53 12.28 20.24 1.65
CA LEU A 53 11.26 19.28 2.06
C LEU A 53 10.81 18.49 0.83
N VAL A 54 10.83 17.16 0.95
CA VAL A 54 10.36 16.23 -0.07
C VAL A 54 9.22 15.43 0.54
N GLY A 55 8.12 15.30 -0.19
CA GLY A 55 6.97 14.55 0.28
C GLY A 55 5.75 14.76 -0.60
N ASP A 56 4.66 14.13 -0.20
CA ASP A 56 3.39 14.18 -0.92
C ASP A 56 2.24 14.34 0.09
N HIS A 57 1.64 15.53 0.11
CA HIS A 57 0.51 15.85 0.99
C HIS A 57 -0.82 15.21 0.54
N LEU A 58 -0.84 14.54 -0.62
CA LEU A 58 -1.97 13.76 -1.13
C LEU A 58 -1.84 12.26 -0.79
N GLN A 59 -0.77 11.86 -0.11
CA GLN A 59 -0.61 10.55 0.54
C GLN A 59 -0.88 10.65 2.04
N LEU A 60 -0.57 9.61 2.82
CA LEU A 60 -0.99 9.53 4.23
C LEU A 60 -0.37 10.63 5.09
N PRO A 61 -1.17 11.30 5.94
CA PRO A 61 -0.66 12.21 6.96
C PRO A 61 0.02 11.45 8.11
N PRO A 62 0.69 12.14 9.05
CA PRO A 62 1.13 11.52 10.31
C PRO A 62 -0.03 10.85 11.05
N THR A 63 0.25 9.75 11.74
CA THR A 63 -0.72 9.14 12.64
C THR A 63 -0.82 9.91 13.95
N VAL A 64 -1.95 10.58 14.18
CA VAL A 64 -2.27 11.22 15.46
C VAL A 64 -3.27 10.37 16.23
N LEU A 65 -2.85 9.87 17.40
CA LEU A 65 -3.67 8.98 18.21
C LEU A 65 -4.81 9.67 18.95
N SER A 66 -4.64 10.96 19.27
CA SER A 66 -5.65 11.75 19.99
C SER A 66 -6.60 12.42 19.00
N PRO A 67 -7.90 12.06 18.97
CA PRO A 67 -8.86 12.71 18.07
C PRO A 67 -9.00 14.21 18.34
N ALA A 68 -8.81 14.64 19.59
CA ALA A 68 -8.81 16.06 19.94
C ALA A 68 -7.61 16.78 19.30
N ALA A 69 -6.40 16.21 19.41
CA ALA A 69 -5.21 16.82 18.80
C ALA A 69 -5.28 16.84 17.27
N GLU A 70 -5.84 15.78 16.67
CA GLU A 70 -6.09 15.73 15.22
C GLU A 70 -7.03 16.85 14.79
N LYS A 71 -8.14 17.05 15.51
CA LYS A 71 -9.12 18.10 15.25
C LYS A 71 -8.53 19.51 15.41
N GLU A 72 -7.63 19.70 16.37
CA GLU A 72 -6.89 20.95 16.57
C GLU A 72 -5.74 21.16 15.55
N GLY A 73 -5.57 20.24 14.59
CA GLY A 73 -4.70 20.43 13.42
C GLY A 73 -3.33 19.76 13.51
N LEU A 74 -3.06 18.89 14.49
CA LEU A 74 -1.77 18.18 14.59
C LEU A 74 -1.51 17.25 13.38
N GLY A 75 -2.57 16.82 12.68
CA GLY A 75 -2.49 16.04 11.44
C GLY A 75 -2.06 16.86 10.22
N CYS A 76 -2.15 18.20 10.27
CA CYS A 76 -1.69 19.07 9.19
C CYS A 76 -0.16 19.19 9.23
N THR A 77 0.49 18.71 8.18
CA THR A 77 1.97 18.72 8.14
C THR A 77 2.50 20.10 7.78
N LEU A 78 3.75 20.34 8.19
CA LEU A 78 4.48 21.54 7.74
C LEU A 78 4.55 21.60 6.22
N PHE A 79 4.76 20.47 5.56
CA PHE A 79 4.82 20.37 4.10
C PHE A 79 3.50 20.81 3.44
N GLU A 80 2.37 20.25 3.89
CA GLU A 80 1.03 20.60 3.39
C GLU A 80 0.73 22.10 3.57
N ARG A 81 1.09 22.65 4.73
CA ARG A 81 0.90 24.07 5.03
C ARG A 81 1.77 24.98 4.16
N LEU A 82 3.02 24.60 3.90
CA LEU A 82 3.93 25.39 3.06
C LEU A 82 3.56 25.32 1.59
N VAL A 83 3.20 24.14 1.06
CA VAL A 83 2.70 23.99 -0.32
C VAL A 83 1.46 24.86 -0.56
N SER A 84 0.55 24.91 0.42
CA SER A 84 -0.66 25.75 0.33
C SER A 84 -0.37 27.24 0.42
N ARG A 85 0.59 27.65 1.27
CA ARG A 85 0.89 29.07 1.54
C ARG A 85 1.85 29.70 0.53
N TYR A 86 2.80 28.92 0.02
CA TYR A 86 3.87 29.35 -0.89
C TYR A 86 3.97 28.38 -2.07
N PRO A 87 2.94 28.28 -2.92
CA PRO A 87 2.93 27.35 -4.05
C PRO A 87 4.09 27.57 -5.01
N GLU A 88 4.59 28.80 -5.13
CA GLU A 88 5.75 29.18 -5.95
C GLU A 88 7.08 28.58 -5.47
N ALA A 89 7.16 28.20 -4.19
CA ALA A 89 8.31 27.51 -3.63
C ALA A 89 8.26 25.99 -3.85
N GLY A 90 7.10 25.45 -4.24
CA GLY A 90 6.88 24.03 -4.49
C GLY A 90 7.18 23.64 -5.93
N VAL A 91 7.87 22.51 -6.11
CA VAL A 91 8.07 21.89 -7.42
C VAL A 91 7.39 20.52 -7.42
N MET A 92 6.42 20.33 -8.32
CA MET A 92 5.77 19.03 -8.51
C MET A 92 6.54 18.21 -9.55
N LEU A 93 7.01 17.03 -9.16
CA LEU A 93 7.54 16.05 -10.10
C LEU A 93 6.37 15.35 -10.81
N THR A 94 6.33 15.42 -12.14
CA THR A 94 5.20 14.91 -12.94
C THR A 94 5.45 13.54 -13.56
N MET A 95 6.70 13.23 -13.93
CA MET A 95 7.08 11.95 -14.52
C MET A 95 7.23 10.87 -13.44
N GLN A 96 6.53 9.74 -13.59
CA GLN A 96 6.63 8.58 -12.70
C GLN A 96 7.10 7.32 -13.44
N TYR A 97 7.78 6.42 -12.71
CA TYR A 97 8.47 5.25 -13.26
C TYR A 97 7.96 3.91 -12.70
N ARG A 98 6.84 3.92 -11.97
CA ARG A 98 6.29 2.76 -11.25
C ARG A 98 5.13 2.12 -12.01
N MET A 99 4.07 2.88 -12.19
CA MET A 99 2.75 2.41 -12.61
C MET A 99 2.62 2.46 -14.12
N ASN A 100 1.96 1.47 -14.71
CA ASN A 100 1.43 1.66 -16.06
C ASN A 100 0.32 2.73 -16.09
N THR A 101 0.04 3.26 -17.28
CA THR A 101 -0.91 4.37 -17.46
C THR A 101 -2.30 4.03 -16.92
N ALA A 102 -2.77 2.79 -17.08
CA ALA A 102 -4.08 2.38 -16.61
C ALA A 102 -4.21 2.46 -15.07
N ILE A 103 -3.19 2.00 -14.34
CA ILE A 103 -3.15 2.06 -12.87
C ILE A 103 -3.02 3.51 -12.39
N MET A 104 -2.16 4.30 -13.05
CA MET A 104 -1.91 5.70 -12.69
C MET A 104 -3.17 6.57 -12.86
N ASN A 105 -3.99 6.30 -13.87
CA ASN A 105 -4.99 7.22 -14.39
C ASN A 105 -5.99 7.71 -13.33
N TRP A 106 -6.54 6.81 -12.50
CA TRP A 106 -7.51 7.20 -11.49
C TRP A 106 -6.93 8.20 -10.49
N SER A 107 -5.77 7.90 -9.90
CA SER A 107 -5.11 8.80 -8.94
C SER A 107 -4.75 10.12 -9.61
N ASN A 108 -4.26 10.07 -10.86
CA ASN A 108 -3.87 11.25 -11.62
C ASN A 108 -5.04 12.22 -11.82
N ILE A 109 -6.17 11.73 -12.31
CA ILE A 109 -7.38 12.53 -12.52
C ILE A 109 -7.94 13.01 -11.18
N LYS A 110 -8.02 12.12 -10.19
CA LYS A 110 -8.75 12.41 -8.95
C LYS A 110 -7.99 13.30 -7.96
N LEU A 111 -6.67 13.19 -7.91
CA LEU A 111 -5.84 13.87 -6.91
C LEU A 111 -4.81 14.84 -7.49
N TYR A 112 -4.23 14.51 -8.66
CA TYR A 112 -3.08 15.26 -9.20
C TYR A 112 -3.45 16.17 -10.39
N GLY A 113 -4.74 16.34 -10.68
CA GLY A 113 -5.23 17.22 -11.74
C GLY A 113 -4.77 16.82 -13.15
N GLY A 114 -4.50 15.54 -13.38
CA GLY A 114 -4.04 15.03 -14.67
C GLY A 114 -2.57 15.33 -15.00
N LYS A 115 -1.79 15.85 -14.05
CA LYS A 115 -0.41 16.29 -14.28
C LYS A 115 0.63 15.18 -14.30
N LEU A 116 0.30 13.97 -13.83
CA LEU A 116 1.25 12.86 -13.83
C LEU A 116 1.38 12.23 -15.22
N GLU A 117 2.61 11.86 -15.57
CA GLU A 117 2.96 11.19 -16.82
C GLU A 117 3.68 9.88 -16.52
N ALA A 118 3.30 8.81 -17.21
CA ALA A 118 3.99 7.53 -17.09
C ALA A 118 5.17 7.50 -18.05
N HIS A 119 6.37 7.25 -17.53
CA HIS A 119 7.56 7.10 -18.36
C HIS A 119 7.42 5.90 -19.30
N GLU A 120 8.05 5.96 -20.49
CA GLU A 120 8.02 4.91 -21.52
C GLU A 120 8.39 3.52 -20.99
N SER A 121 9.27 3.46 -19.97
CA SER A 121 9.69 2.22 -19.32
C SER A 121 8.60 1.52 -18.52
N CYS A 122 7.51 2.23 -18.18
CA CYS A 122 6.43 1.70 -17.35
C CYS A 122 5.03 1.88 -17.92
N GLN A 123 4.79 2.82 -18.84
CA GLN A 123 3.46 3.18 -19.35
C GLN A 123 2.61 1.98 -19.83
N ASP A 124 3.27 0.98 -20.44
CA ASP A 124 2.64 -0.24 -20.95
C ASP A 124 2.96 -1.51 -20.17
N ARG A 125 3.57 -1.36 -18.99
CA ARG A 125 3.99 -2.50 -18.17
C ARG A 125 2.80 -3.42 -17.85
N THR A 126 3.04 -4.72 -18.03
CA THR A 126 2.11 -5.81 -17.68
C THR A 126 2.89 -6.93 -17.00
N ILE A 127 2.18 -7.92 -16.45
CA ILE A 127 2.81 -9.11 -15.85
C ILE A 127 3.74 -9.80 -16.86
N GLN A 128 3.35 -9.86 -18.14
CA GLN A 128 4.18 -10.45 -19.19
C GLN A 128 5.55 -9.76 -19.31
N HIS A 129 5.61 -8.44 -19.20
CA HIS A 129 6.86 -7.68 -19.23
C HIS A 129 7.74 -8.01 -18.02
N ALA A 130 7.17 -8.03 -16.81
CA ALA A 130 7.89 -8.38 -15.58
C ALA A 130 8.53 -9.78 -15.65
N LEU A 131 7.80 -10.76 -16.21
CA LEU A 131 8.31 -12.11 -16.43
C LEU A 131 9.42 -12.17 -17.48
N GLY A 132 9.37 -11.32 -18.52
CA GLY A 132 10.40 -11.20 -19.54
C GLY A 132 11.71 -10.60 -19.01
N GLU A 133 11.63 -9.57 -18.18
CA GLU A 133 12.80 -8.92 -17.54
C GLU A 133 13.60 -9.89 -16.67
N ARG A 134 12.92 -10.78 -15.96
CA ARG A 134 13.55 -11.84 -15.15
C ARG A 134 14.35 -12.81 -15.99
N LYS A 135 13.82 -13.23 -17.14
CA LYS A 135 14.53 -14.15 -18.04
C LYS A 135 15.82 -13.52 -18.57
N ARG A 136 15.80 -12.21 -18.86
CA ARG A 136 17.00 -11.45 -19.28
C ARG A 136 18.02 -11.32 -18.14
N HIS A 137 17.59 -10.98 -16.93
CA HIS A 137 18.48 -10.88 -15.76
C HIS A 137 19.10 -12.22 -15.35
N LYS A 138 18.39 -13.34 -15.51
CA LYS A 138 18.98 -14.67 -15.27
C LYS A 138 19.98 -15.11 -16.34
N GLN A 139 19.97 -14.49 -17.52
CA GLN A 139 20.90 -14.77 -18.62
C GLN A 139 22.15 -13.86 -18.59
N GLN A 140 22.07 -12.69 -17.97
CA GLN A 140 23.23 -11.88 -17.63
C GLN A 140 23.82 -12.40 -16.31
N THR A 141 25.04 -12.95 -16.36
CA THR A 141 25.80 -13.46 -15.22
C THR A 141 25.67 -12.58 -13.98
N GLU A 142 25.27 -13.18 -12.85
CA GLU A 142 25.25 -12.51 -11.55
C GLU A 142 26.62 -11.88 -11.25
N PRO A 143 26.71 -10.57 -10.95
CA PRO A 143 27.93 -10.05 -10.37
C PRO A 143 28.18 -10.77 -9.04
N LYS A 144 29.38 -11.32 -8.87
CA LYS A 144 29.82 -11.95 -7.62
C LYS A 144 29.51 -11.01 -6.46
N LEU A 145 28.60 -11.42 -5.58
CA LEU A 145 28.32 -10.74 -4.32
C LEU A 145 29.63 -10.48 -3.58
N VAL A 146 29.98 -9.20 -3.43
CA VAL A 146 30.94 -8.77 -2.40
C VAL A 146 30.24 -8.99 -1.06
N THR A 147 30.80 -9.86 -0.23
CA THR A 147 30.34 -10.15 1.13
C THR A 147 30.20 -8.85 1.92
N VAL A 148 28.97 -8.37 2.12
CA VAL A 148 28.66 -7.37 3.14
C VAL A 148 28.75 -8.08 4.49
N ILE A 149 29.76 -7.73 5.29
CA ILE A 149 29.85 -8.19 6.68
C ILE A 149 28.76 -7.45 7.47
N GLU A 150 27.57 -8.04 7.57
CA GLU A 150 26.58 -7.59 8.56
C GLU A 150 27.10 -7.90 9.97
N ARG A 151 27.41 -6.85 10.73
CA ARG A 151 27.54 -6.99 12.19
C ARG A 151 26.19 -7.48 12.73
N LYS A 152 26.18 -8.68 13.29
CA LYS A 152 25.05 -9.20 14.09
C LYS A 152 24.75 -8.24 15.24
N TYR A 153 23.83 -7.31 15.02
CA TYR A 153 23.09 -6.72 16.13
C TYR A 153 22.04 -7.74 16.56
N GLY A 154 22.12 -8.17 17.83
CA GLY A 154 21.15 -9.05 18.43
C GLY A 154 19.75 -8.49 18.22
N LYS A 155 18.94 -9.20 17.42
CA LYS A 155 17.51 -8.96 17.34
C LYS A 155 16.94 -9.27 18.71
N ASN A 156 16.73 -8.25 19.54
CA ASN A 156 15.67 -8.29 20.54
C ASN A 156 14.37 -8.46 19.76
N LYS A 157 13.96 -9.71 19.56
CA LYS A 157 12.60 -10.06 19.21
C LYS A 157 11.74 -9.47 20.32
N SER A 158 11.12 -8.33 20.06
CA SER A 158 10.00 -7.89 20.89
C SER A 158 9.02 -9.05 20.91
N LYS A 159 8.76 -9.55 22.12
CA LYS A 159 7.64 -10.46 22.38
C LYS A 159 6.38 -9.70 22.02
N PHE A 160 5.95 -9.77 20.76
CA PHE A 160 4.56 -9.52 20.43
C PHE A 160 3.78 -10.55 21.23
N SER A 161 2.96 -10.08 22.17
CA SER A 161 2.01 -10.95 22.83
C SER A 161 1.17 -11.59 21.72
N ARG A 162 1.33 -12.91 21.57
CA ARG A 162 0.44 -13.73 20.76
C ARG A 162 -0.92 -13.69 21.45
N GLN A 163 -1.73 -12.69 21.12
CA GLN A 163 -3.16 -12.91 21.10
C GLN A 163 -3.42 -13.79 19.88
N THR A 164 -3.33 -15.11 20.10
CA THR A 164 -3.98 -16.09 19.22
C THR A 164 -5.42 -15.67 19.11
N PHE A 165 -5.78 -15.08 17.97
CA PHE A 165 -7.16 -14.99 17.55
C PHE A 165 -7.58 -16.44 17.31
N GLN A 166 -8.19 -17.06 18.33
CA GLN A 166 -8.87 -18.32 18.13
C GLN A 166 -10.01 -18.01 17.18
N LEU A 167 -9.92 -18.57 15.97
CA LEU A 167 -11.08 -18.73 15.11
C LEU A 167 -12.17 -19.32 15.98
N SER A 168 -13.22 -18.55 16.27
CA SER A 168 -14.46 -19.14 16.76
C SER A 168 -14.91 -20.20 15.74
N ASP A 169 -15.69 -21.16 16.19
CA ASP A 169 -16.21 -22.33 15.46
C ASP A 169 -17.04 -22.00 14.19
N HIS A 170 -16.96 -20.78 13.65
CA HIS A 170 -17.74 -20.24 12.54
C HIS A 170 -16.97 -20.10 11.22
N ILE A 171 -15.67 -20.38 11.17
CA ILE A 171 -14.92 -20.43 9.91
C ILE A 171 -14.55 -21.89 9.66
N ALA A 172 -15.41 -22.59 8.92
CA ALA A 172 -15.04 -23.83 8.25
C ALA A 172 -13.71 -23.57 7.51
N SER A 173 -12.75 -24.50 7.60
CA SER A 173 -11.43 -24.39 6.96
C SER A 173 -11.50 -23.66 5.62
N PRO A 174 -10.65 -22.66 5.35
CA PRO A 174 -10.75 -21.87 4.12
C PRO A 174 -10.72 -22.80 2.91
N VAL A 175 -11.84 -22.89 2.20
CA VAL A 175 -12.03 -23.84 1.10
C VAL A 175 -11.28 -23.31 -0.12
N LEU A 176 -9.99 -23.60 -0.20
CA LEU A 176 -9.19 -23.31 -1.38
C LEU A 176 -9.75 -24.05 -2.59
N VAL A 177 -10.34 -23.29 -3.52
CA VAL A 177 -10.86 -23.80 -4.78
C VAL A 177 -9.72 -24.45 -5.59
N PRO A 178 -9.94 -25.59 -6.26
CA PRO A 178 -8.92 -26.19 -7.13
C PRO A 178 -8.43 -25.19 -8.19
N LEU A 179 -7.12 -25.11 -8.43
CA LEU A 179 -6.56 -24.15 -9.40
C LEU A 179 -7.13 -24.37 -10.81
N SER A 180 -7.49 -25.61 -11.15
CA SER A 180 -8.08 -25.99 -12.44
C SER A 180 -9.49 -25.48 -12.67
N SER A 181 -10.26 -25.18 -11.61
CA SER A 181 -11.61 -24.61 -11.73
C SER A 181 -11.60 -23.08 -11.74
N LEU A 182 -10.49 -22.44 -11.41
CA LEU A 182 -10.39 -20.98 -11.46
C LEU A 182 -10.27 -20.47 -12.91
N PRO A 183 -10.96 -19.37 -13.27
CA PRO A 183 -10.84 -18.76 -14.59
C PRO A 183 -9.40 -18.35 -14.91
N ARG A 184 -8.94 -18.63 -16.14
CA ARG A 184 -7.59 -18.26 -16.58
C ARG A 184 -7.42 -16.74 -16.60
N LEU A 185 -6.35 -16.26 -15.98
CA LEU A 185 -5.96 -14.85 -16.00
C LEU A 185 -5.12 -14.56 -17.25
N LYS A 186 -5.29 -13.41 -17.88
CA LYS A 186 -4.43 -12.95 -18.99
C LYS A 186 -3.25 -12.16 -18.44
N SER A 187 -2.03 -12.47 -18.87
CA SER A 187 -0.80 -11.76 -18.44
C SER A 187 -0.72 -10.30 -18.91
N CYS A 188 -1.54 -9.89 -19.88
CA CYS A 188 -1.67 -8.51 -20.33
C CYS A 188 -2.67 -7.68 -19.51
N LEU A 189 -3.42 -8.28 -18.59
CA LEU A 189 -4.46 -7.59 -17.83
C LEU A 189 -3.85 -6.65 -16.79
N LYS A 190 -4.07 -5.33 -16.96
CA LYS A 190 -3.56 -4.28 -16.07
C LYS A 190 -4.47 -4.02 -14.87
N LEU A 191 -5.79 -3.97 -15.08
CA LEU A 191 -6.80 -3.71 -14.05
C LEU A 191 -7.85 -4.82 -14.02
N LEU A 192 -8.23 -5.26 -12.81
CA LEU A 192 -9.29 -6.24 -12.57
C LEU A 192 -10.21 -5.75 -11.44
N PHE A 193 -11.52 -5.87 -11.61
CA PHE A 193 -12.49 -5.74 -10.54
C PHE A 193 -13.20 -7.08 -10.33
N LEU A 194 -13.05 -7.63 -9.13
CA LEU A 194 -13.73 -8.82 -8.66
C LEU A 194 -14.92 -8.36 -7.82
N ASP A 195 -16.08 -8.24 -8.47
CA ASP A 195 -17.28 -7.68 -7.86
C ASP A 195 -18.03 -8.73 -7.07
N SER A 196 -18.28 -8.46 -5.79
CA SER A 196 -19.00 -9.35 -4.88
C SER A 196 -20.46 -8.95 -4.66
N ASP A 197 -20.96 -7.92 -5.36
CA ASP A 197 -22.40 -7.61 -5.34
C ASP A 197 -23.22 -8.81 -5.83
N GLY A 198 -24.36 -9.05 -5.18
CA GLY A 198 -25.21 -10.22 -5.44
C GLY A 198 -24.63 -11.59 -5.05
N CYS A 199 -23.39 -11.68 -4.55
CA CYS A 199 -22.71 -12.96 -4.26
C CYS A 199 -22.90 -13.45 -2.81
N CYS A 200 -23.74 -12.79 -2.00
CA CYS A 200 -23.93 -13.08 -0.56
C CYS A 200 -22.65 -12.99 0.29
N MET A 201 -21.62 -12.26 -0.17
CA MET A 201 -20.32 -12.11 0.49
C MET A 201 -20.33 -10.94 1.48
N ASN A 202 -21.19 -11.00 2.50
CA ASN A 202 -21.40 -9.90 3.43
C ASN A 202 -20.27 -9.72 4.45
N GLU A 203 -20.05 -8.48 4.89
CA GLU A 203 -19.10 -8.17 5.96
C GLU A 203 -19.59 -8.68 7.33
N SER A 204 -18.66 -8.91 8.25
CA SER A 204 -18.93 -9.20 9.65
C SER A 204 -18.06 -8.34 10.57
N SER A 205 -18.50 -8.16 11.82
CA SER A 205 -17.74 -7.44 12.83
C SER A 205 -16.81 -8.41 13.56
N ALA A 206 -15.50 -8.14 13.55
CA ALA A 206 -14.51 -9.00 14.20
C ALA A 206 -14.44 -8.81 15.72
N ASN A 207 -14.81 -7.63 16.22
CA ASN A 207 -14.78 -7.31 17.64
C ASN A 207 -15.77 -6.20 18.00
N LYS A 208 -15.98 -5.99 19.30
CA LYS A 208 -16.80 -4.87 19.83
C LYS A 208 -16.25 -3.49 19.45
N GLN A 209 -14.96 -3.40 19.09
CA GLN A 209 -14.27 -2.17 18.71
C GLN A 209 -14.51 -1.76 17.24
N GLY A 210 -15.25 -2.56 16.47
CA GLY A 210 -15.79 -2.15 15.17
C GLY A 210 -14.92 -2.45 13.94
N SER A 211 -13.81 -3.19 14.07
CA SER A 211 -13.07 -3.64 12.88
C SER A 211 -13.90 -4.64 12.07
N LYS A 212 -13.87 -4.50 10.74
CA LYS A 212 -14.63 -5.34 9.80
C LYS A 212 -13.76 -6.43 9.20
N ILE A 213 -14.40 -7.55 8.87
CA ILE A 213 -13.83 -8.68 8.12
C ILE A 213 -14.81 -9.13 7.04
N ASN A 214 -14.29 -9.71 5.98
CA ASN A 214 -15.06 -10.40 4.96
C ASN A 214 -14.29 -11.66 4.55
N VAL A 215 -14.81 -12.82 4.98
CA VAL A 215 -14.15 -14.12 4.79
C VAL A 215 -14.13 -14.53 3.34
N HIS A 216 -15.24 -14.33 2.64
CA HIS A 216 -15.36 -14.65 1.22
C HIS A 216 -14.45 -13.75 0.38
N GLU A 217 -14.38 -12.46 0.69
CA GLU A 217 -13.47 -11.55 -0.01
C GLU A 217 -12.00 -11.90 0.22
N ALA A 218 -11.64 -12.34 1.43
CA ALA A 218 -10.31 -12.85 1.72
C ALA A 218 -9.99 -14.13 0.93
N GLN A 219 -10.98 -15.01 0.76
CA GLN A 219 -10.87 -16.22 -0.07
C GLN A 219 -10.62 -15.88 -1.54
N VAL A 220 -11.39 -14.94 -2.08
CA VAL A 220 -11.24 -14.43 -3.45
C VAL A 220 -9.85 -13.82 -3.65
N ALA A 221 -9.37 -13.01 -2.70
CA ALA A 221 -8.04 -12.42 -2.76
C ALA A 221 -6.95 -13.51 -2.81
N ILE A 222 -7.01 -14.53 -1.95
CA ILE A 222 -6.03 -15.64 -1.93
C ILE A 222 -6.07 -16.46 -3.22
N ASN A 223 -7.27 -16.76 -3.74
CA ASN A 223 -7.39 -17.48 -5.01
C ASN A 223 -6.91 -16.65 -6.20
N HIS A 224 -7.05 -15.32 -6.16
CA HIS A 224 -6.44 -14.46 -7.16
C HIS A 224 -4.91 -14.43 -7.06
N VAL A 225 -4.31 -14.46 -5.86
CA VAL A 225 -2.86 -14.69 -5.71
C VAL A 225 -2.45 -16.00 -6.39
N ARG A 226 -3.23 -17.07 -6.26
CA ARG A 226 -2.95 -18.35 -6.92
C ARG A 226 -3.03 -18.26 -8.44
N ARG A 227 -3.98 -17.49 -9.00
CA ARG A 227 -4.05 -17.18 -10.44
C ARG A 227 -2.79 -16.43 -10.91
N LEU A 228 -2.33 -15.45 -10.15
CA LEU A 228 -1.11 -14.69 -10.45
C LEU A 228 0.15 -15.58 -10.40
N ARG A 229 0.23 -16.49 -9.43
CA ARG A 229 1.31 -17.49 -9.38
C ARG A 229 1.29 -18.44 -10.57
N ALA A 230 0.11 -18.84 -11.05
CA ALA A 230 -0.03 -19.69 -12.24
C ALA A 230 0.47 -18.99 -13.52
N LEU A 231 0.54 -17.64 -13.54
CA LEU A 231 1.22 -16.88 -14.59
C LEU A 231 2.75 -16.88 -14.46
N GLY A 232 3.29 -17.25 -13.30
CA GLY A 232 4.73 -17.32 -13.02
C GLY A 232 5.26 -16.22 -12.09
N LEU A 233 4.41 -15.38 -11.50
CA LEU A 233 4.85 -14.40 -10.50
C LEU A 233 5.29 -15.09 -9.20
N GLY A 234 6.36 -14.56 -8.61
CA GLY A 234 6.80 -14.92 -7.26
C GLY A 234 5.90 -14.30 -6.21
N LEU A 235 5.80 -14.92 -5.04
CA LEU A 235 4.97 -14.40 -3.94
C LEU A 235 5.50 -13.05 -3.41
N HIS A 236 6.82 -12.81 -3.36
CA HIS A 236 7.40 -11.48 -3.08
C HIS A 236 7.02 -10.38 -4.07
N GLU A 237 6.52 -10.70 -5.26
CA GLU A 237 6.09 -9.69 -6.24
C GLU A 237 4.63 -9.31 -6.08
N ILE A 238 3.92 -9.94 -5.15
CA ILE A 238 2.49 -9.78 -4.94
C ILE A 238 2.28 -9.17 -3.55
N GLY A 239 1.32 -8.26 -3.45
CA GLY A 239 0.87 -7.70 -2.19
C GLY A 239 -0.65 -7.72 -2.08
N ILE A 240 -1.17 -8.01 -0.88
CA ILE A 240 -2.57 -7.80 -0.54
C ILE A 240 -2.65 -6.62 0.43
N ILE A 241 -3.48 -5.63 0.08
CA ILE A 241 -3.74 -4.45 0.90
C ILE A 241 -5.20 -4.50 1.32
N THR A 242 -5.50 -4.05 2.54
CA THR A 242 -6.87 -3.90 3.04
C THR A 242 -6.93 -2.79 4.09
N PRO A 243 -8.03 -2.04 4.26
CA PRO A 243 -8.06 -0.95 5.24
C PRO A 243 -8.29 -1.43 6.69
N TYR A 244 -8.67 -2.70 6.89
CA TYR A 244 -9.06 -3.22 8.21
C TYR A 244 -8.01 -4.14 8.82
N ALA A 245 -7.54 -3.83 10.03
CA ALA A 245 -6.57 -4.67 10.74
C ALA A 245 -7.06 -6.10 10.99
N ALA A 246 -8.35 -6.30 11.27
CA ALA A 246 -8.90 -7.65 11.42
C ALA A 246 -8.88 -8.44 10.10
N GLN A 247 -9.09 -7.78 8.95
CA GLN A 247 -8.96 -8.41 7.63
C GLN A 247 -7.50 -8.77 7.33
N VAL A 248 -6.53 -7.94 7.75
CA VAL A 248 -5.10 -8.29 7.68
C VAL A 248 -4.83 -9.59 8.42
N SER A 249 -5.29 -9.71 9.68
CA SER A 249 -5.11 -10.93 10.47
C SER A 249 -5.71 -12.16 9.80
N LEU A 250 -6.92 -12.03 9.26
CA LEU A 250 -7.60 -13.11 8.53
C LEU A 250 -6.80 -13.52 7.27
N LEU A 251 -6.39 -12.57 6.45
CA LEU A 251 -5.61 -12.82 5.24
C LEU A 251 -4.24 -13.44 5.55
N LEU A 252 -3.59 -13.06 6.65
CA LEU A 252 -2.33 -13.66 7.09
C LEU A 252 -2.50 -15.14 7.44
N GLU A 253 -3.61 -15.51 8.08
CA GLU A 253 -3.92 -16.91 8.39
C GLU A 253 -4.28 -17.69 7.12
N MET A 254 -5.11 -17.13 6.24
CA MET A 254 -5.45 -17.79 4.97
C MET A 254 -4.23 -17.94 4.05
N ARG A 255 -3.32 -16.96 4.04
CA ARG A 255 -2.00 -17.06 3.40
C ARG A 255 -1.19 -18.22 3.97
N ARG A 256 -1.17 -18.38 5.30
CA ARG A 256 -0.46 -19.46 5.98
C ARG A 256 -0.98 -20.82 5.54
N VAL A 257 -2.30 -20.98 5.47
CA VAL A 257 -2.94 -22.20 4.98
C VAL A 257 -2.64 -22.45 3.49
N ALA A 258 -2.67 -21.41 2.65
CA ALA A 258 -2.51 -21.56 1.22
C ALA A 258 -1.05 -21.76 0.75
N PHE A 259 -0.08 -21.20 1.47
CA PHE A 259 1.31 -21.11 1.00
C PHE A 259 2.36 -21.52 2.05
N GLY A 260 1.96 -21.90 3.26
CA GLY A 260 2.85 -22.29 4.37
C GLY A 260 3.24 -21.14 5.30
N ASP A 261 4.03 -21.43 6.34
CA ASP A 261 4.41 -20.43 7.36
C ASP A 261 5.47 -19.43 6.87
N ASN A 262 6.35 -19.83 5.96
CA ASN A 262 7.49 -19.04 5.48
C ASN A 262 7.26 -18.53 4.05
N THR A 263 6.28 -17.65 3.89
CA THR A 263 5.98 -16.99 2.61
C THR A 263 6.51 -15.57 2.59
N ASP A 264 6.94 -15.12 1.42
CA ASP A 264 7.30 -13.74 1.09
C ASP A 264 6.11 -12.93 0.51
N LEU A 265 4.88 -13.45 0.55
CA LEU A 265 3.67 -12.70 0.19
C LEU A 265 3.40 -11.62 1.23
N ASP A 266 3.40 -10.36 0.79
CA ASP A 266 3.09 -9.23 1.64
C ASP A 266 1.59 -9.06 1.83
N VAL A 267 1.15 -8.99 3.09
CA VAL A 267 -0.23 -8.66 3.47
C VAL A 267 -0.16 -7.59 4.55
N ALA A 268 -0.77 -6.43 4.33
CA ALA A 268 -0.78 -5.36 5.34
C ALA A 268 -1.96 -4.41 5.17
N SER A 269 -2.12 -3.53 6.16
CA SER A 269 -2.98 -2.36 6.01
C SER A 269 -2.41 -1.39 4.98
N VAL A 270 -3.22 -0.43 4.52
CA VAL A 270 -2.77 0.67 3.65
C VAL A 270 -1.58 1.40 4.28
N ASP A 271 -1.72 1.81 5.54
CA ASP A 271 -0.69 2.51 6.33
C ASP A 271 0.57 1.64 6.47
N GLY A 272 0.41 0.33 6.68
CA GLY A 272 1.55 -0.60 6.74
C GLY A 272 2.23 -0.86 5.39
N PHE A 273 1.58 -0.59 4.25
CA PHE A 273 2.13 -0.80 2.90
C PHE A 273 2.83 0.43 2.32
N GLN A 274 2.88 1.51 3.07
CA GLN A 274 3.45 2.75 2.59
C GLN A 274 4.95 2.63 2.30
N GLY A 275 5.43 3.38 1.28
CA GLY A 275 6.82 3.31 0.80
C GLY A 275 7.18 2.02 0.05
N ARG A 276 6.29 1.01 0.04
CA ARG A 276 6.49 -0.25 -0.69
C ARG A 276 5.82 -0.21 -2.06
N GLU A 277 6.21 -1.15 -2.92
CA GLU A 277 5.61 -1.39 -4.23
C GLU A 277 5.72 -2.87 -4.59
N LYS A 278 4.82 -3.34 -5.49
CA LYS A 278 4.78 -4.73 -5.98
C LYS A 278 4.40 -4.77 -7.46
N GLU A 279 4.76 -5.87 -8.13
CA GLU A 279 4.31 -6.08 -9.52
C GLU A 279 2.79 -6.20 -9.59
N ALA A 280 2.20 -6.94 -8.64
CA ALA A 280 0.76 -7.07 -8.52
C ALA A 280 0.27 -6.69 -7.12
N ILE A 281 -0.77 -5.87 -7.06
CA ILE A 281 -1.48 -5.55 -5.81
C ILE A 281 -2.94 -6.00 -5.93
N ILE A 282 -3.43 -6.58 -4.84
CA ILE A 282 -4.84 -6.93 -4.63
C ILE A 282 -5.34 -6.06 -3.48
N PHE A 283 -6.36 -5.25 -3.74
CA PHE A 283 -6.98 -4.39 -2.74
C PHE A 283 -8.32 -4.98 -2.30
N SER A 284 -8.36 -5.52 -1.07
CA SER A 284 -9.58 -6.03 -0.42
C SER A 284 -10.28 -4.88 0.32
N MET A 285 -11.44 -4.46 -0.20
CA MET A 285 -12.26 -3.35 0.31
C MET A 285 -13.07 -3.71 1.57
N VAL A 286 -13.38 -4.99 1.79
CA VAL A 286 -14.11 -5.57 2.94
C VAL A 286 -15.60 -5.21 3.02
N ARG A 287 -15.96 -3.98 2.67
CA ARG A 287 -17.29 -3.43 2.96
C ARG A 287 -18.36 -3.99 2.02
N SER A 288 -19.32 -4.67 2.62
CA SER A 288 -20.50 -5.24 1.97
C SER A 288 -21.66 -5.25 2.98
N ASN A 289 -22.58 -4.29 2.87
CA ASN A 289 -23.69 -4.10 3.80
C ASN A 289 -24.86 -3.32 3.19
N ALA A 290 -26.08 -3.63 3.61
CA ALA A 290 -27.30 -2.99 3.11
C ALA A 290 -27.32 -1.46 3.28
N HIS A 291 -26.64 -0.94 4.31
CA HIS A 291 -26.60 0.49 4.62
C HIS A 291 -25.70 1.30 3.69
N GLY A 292 -24.86 0.68 2.86
CA GLY A 292 -23.88 1.40 2.01
C GLY A 292 -22.77 2.10 2.79
N SER A 293 -22.50 1.65 4.01
CA SER A 293 -21.48 2.26 4.86
C SER A 293 -20.09 1.79 4.43
N VAL A 294 -19.18 2.74 4.18
CA VAL A 294 -17.81 2.42 3.73
C VAL A 294 -16.73 2.64 4.81
N GLY A 295 -17.02 3.39 5.89
CA GLY A 295 -16.10 3.57 7.02
C GLY A 295 -14.74 4.15 6.61
N PHE A 296 -13.64 3.49 6.99
CA PHE A 296 -12.26 3.94 6.74
C PHE A 296 -11.89 4.10 5.26
N LEU A 297 -12.67 3.51 4.34
CA LEU A 297 -12.50 3.72 2.90
C LEU A 297 -12.83 5.15 2.43
N ALA A 298 -13.50 5.95 3.25
CA ALA A 298 -13.85 7.34 2.90
C ALA A 298 -12.63 8.28 2.82
N ASP A 299 -11.45 7.83 3.24
CA ASP A 299 -10.20 8.60 3.19
C ASP A 299 -9.55 8.52 1.80
N VAL A 300 -9.50 9.67 1.12
CA VAL A 300 -8.93 9.77 -0.24
C VAL A 300 -7.44 9.47 -0.29
N ARG A 301 -6.69 9.83 0.76
CA ARG A 301 -5.23 9.67 0.84
C ARG A 301 -4.89 8.19 1.01
N ARG A 302 -5.66 7.45 1.82
CA ARG A 302 -5.54 5.99 1.93
C ARG A 302 -5.83 5.28 0.63
N MET A 303 -6.90 5.65 -0.07
CA MET A 303 -7.19 5.05 -1.39
C MET A 303 -6.08 5.36 -2.40
N ASN A 304 -5.57 6.59 -2.42
CA ASN A 304 -4.46 6.97 -3.29
C ASN A 304 -3.21 6.14 -2.99
N VAL A 305 -2.85 5.93 -1.72
CA VAL A 305 -1.73 5.06 -1.36
C VAL A 305 -1.97 3.64 -1.84
N ALA A 306 -3.12 3.04 -1.56
CA ALA A 306 -3.45 1.67 -1.98
C ALA A 306 -3.33 1.48 -3.51
N MET A 307 -3.91 2.41 -4.28
CA MET A 307 -3.90 2.38 -5.75
C MET A 307 -2.50 2.54 -6.35
N THR A 308 -1.61 3.28 -5.68
CA THR A 308 -0.27 3.61 -6.19
C THR A 308 0.84 2.64 -5.77
N ARG A 309 0.48 1.47 -5.19
CA ARG A 309 1.46 0.43 -4.81
C ARG A 309 1.75 -0.57 -5.93
N ALA A 310 0.90 -0.63 -6.96
CA ALA A 310 1.02 -1.59 -8.06
C ALA A 310 1.92 -1.06 -9.19
N ARG A 311 2.72 -1.94 -9.80
CA ARG A 311 3.48 -1.61 -11.03
C ARG A 311 2.77 -2.07 -12.30
N SER A 312 2.38 -3.35 -12.33
CA SER A 312 1.93 -4.06 -13.53
C SER A 312 0.45 -4.44 -13.49
N HIS A 313 -0.05 -4.85 -12.32
CA HIS A 313 -1.42 -5.34 -12.15
C HIS A 313 -2.04 -4.83 -10.85
N CYS A 314 -3.24 -4.28 -10.93
CA CYS A 314 -4.04 -3.89 -9.78
C CYS A 314 -5.41 -4.57 -9.85
N ALA A 315 -5.75 -5.34 -8.81
CA ALA A 315 -7.06 -5.94 -8.65
C ALA A 315 -7.78 -5.32 -7.45
N ILE A 316 -9.05 -4.97 -7.60
CA ILE A 316 -9.94 -4.64 -6.48
C ILE A 316 -10.87 -5.83 -6.25
N VAL A 317 -11.06 -6.22 -4.99
CA VAL A 317 -12.14 -7.12 -4.57
C VAL A 317 -13.08 -6.32 -3.68
N GLY A 318 -14.37 -6.31 -3.99
CA GLY A 318 -15.35 -5.60 -3.18
C GLY A 318 -16.75 -5.61 -3.78
N ASP A 319 -17.70 -5.11 -2.99
CA ASP A 319 -19.14 -5.08 -3.33
C ASP A 319 -19.48 -3.72 -3.98
N SER A 320 -19.74 -3.71 -5.29
CA SER A 320 -20.09 -2.49 -6.02
C SER A 320 -21.36 -1.81 -5.49
N GLY A 321 -22.38 -2.59 -5.10
CA GLY A 321 -23.66 -2.11 -4.57
C GLY A 321 -23.51 -1.36 -3.24
N THR A 322 -22.60 -1.79 -2.37
CA THR A 322 -22.26 -1.12 -1.12
C THR A 322 -21.34 0.06 -1.37
N LEU A 323 -20.25 -0.15 -2.11
CA LEU A 323 -19.15 0.82 -2.26
C LEU A 323 -19.55 2.03 -3.09
N SER A 324 -20.46 1.87 -4.06
CA SER A 324 -20.92 2.96 -4.93
C SER A 324 -21.78 4.00 -4.22
N LYS A 325 -22.30 3.71 -3.01
CA LYS A 325 -23.11 4.68 -2.24
C LYS A 325 -22.28 5.82 -1.65
N ASN A 326 -20.97 5.64 -1.49
CA ASN A 326 -20.08 6.74 -1.11
C ASN A 326 -19.55 7.45 -2.37
N ALA A 327 -19.62 8.78 -2.41
CA ALA A 327 -19.23 9.54 -3.61
C ALA A 327 -17.77 9.31 -4.04
N LEU A 328 -16.86 9.20 -3.08
CA LEU A 328 -15.43 9.08 -3.32
C LEU A 328 -15.05 7.64 -3.68
N VAL A 329 -15.55 6.65 -2.95
CA VAL A 329 -15.29 5.23 -3.26
C VAL A 329 -16.00 4.84 -4.56
N GLY A 330 -17.25 5.27 -4.74
CA GLY A 330 -18.02 5.04 -5.96
C GLY A 330 -17.41 5.68 -7.20
N HIS A 331 -16.59 6.73 -7.07
CA HIS A 331 -15.80 7.24 -8.21
C HIS A 331 -14.70 6.26 -8.63
N LEU A 332 -14.05 5.59 -7.68
CA LEU A 332 -13.08 4.52 -7.94
C LEU A 332 -13.75 3.29 -8.56
N ILE A 333 -14.89 2.86 -8.02
CA ILE A 333 -15.63 1.70 -8.55
C ILE A 333 -16.05 1.96 -9.99
N ARG A 334 -16.69 3.10 -10.30
CA ARG A 334 -17.06 3.47 -11.67
C ARG A 334 -15.86 3.52 -12.62
N HIS A 335 -14.70 3.98 -12.13
CA HIS A 335 -13.48 3.96 -12.92
C HIS A 335 -13.06 2.53 -13.29
N PHE A 336 -13.12 1.59 -12.33
CA PHE A 336 -12.82 0.18 -12.57
C PHE A 336 -13.88 -0.49 -13.45
N GLU A 337 -15.16 -0.22 -13.27
CA GLU A 337 -16.22 -0.73 -14.16
C GLU A 337 -16.01 -0.30 -15.62
N THR A 338 -15.46 0.90 -15.83
CA THR A 338 -15.21 1.45 -17.18
C THR A 338 -13.90 0.95 -17.80
N HIS A 339 -12.83 0.81 -17.01
CA HIS A 339 -11.46 0.61 -17.54
C HIS A 339 -10.85 -0.76 -17.18
N ALA A 340 -11.41 -1.48 -16.21
CA ALA A 340 -10.93 -2.79 -15.78
C ALA A 340 -11.74 -3.92 -16.44
N LYS A 341 -11.17 -5.12 -16.44
CA LYS A 341 -11.98 -6.32 -16.62
C LYS A 341 -12.81 -6.51 -15.35
N VAL A 342 -14.12 -6.66 -15.48
CA VAL A 342 -15.01 -7.03 -14.36
C VAL A 342 -15.29 -8.54 -14.43
N GLU A 343 -15.15 -9.22 -13.29
CA GLU A 343 -15.47 -10.62 -13.05
C GLU A 343 -16.29 -10.73 -11.76
N SER A 344 -17.24 -11.66 -11.72
CA SER A 344 -17.98 -11.95 -10.49
C SER A 344 -17.06 -12.66 -9.50
N ALA A 345 -17.13 -12.26 -8.22
CA ALA A 345 -16.25 -12.76 -7.17
C ALA A 345 -16.53 -14.24 -6.81
N ASP A 346 -17.76 -14.71 -6.99
CA ASP A 346 -18.18 -16.10 -6.77
C ASP A 346 -17.38 -17.12 -7.60
N LEU A 347 -16.84 -16.72 -8.77
CA LEU A 347 -15.96 -17.54 -9.59
C LEU A 347 -14.66 -17.97 -8.87
N LEU A 348 -14.32 -17.30 -7.77
CA LEU A 348 -13.11 -17.52 -6.98
C LEU A 348 -13.42 -18.03 -5.55
N CYS A 349 -14.66 -18.40 -5.25
CA CYS A 349 -15.08 -18.92 -3.94
C CYS A 349 -15.45 -20.40 -3.96
#